data_AF-A0AAV3UHX6-F1
#
_entry.id   AF-A0AAV3UHX6-F1
#
_cell.length_a   1.000
_cell.length_b   1.000
_cell.length_c   1.000
_cell.angle_alpha   90.00
_cell.angle_beta   90.00
_cell.angle_gamma   90.00
#
_symmetry.space_group_name_H-M   'P 1'
#
loop_
_entity.id
_entity.type
_entity.pdbx_description
1 polymer ?
#
loop_
_entity_poly.entity_id
_entity_poly.type
_entity_poly.pdbx_seq_one_letter_code
_entity_poly.pdbx_strand_id
1 'polypeptide(L)'
;MQPHHPFLGPTAEEKFSSFNGNVESRKSALGKSANQNESLHVWEALQNNNISIGTVARAYRESLEEVLPHVKRLVDQIEGKTVVTSDHGNLLGEKPHWINFPKKSRYGHPDFSTSEPLVKVPWLEMPFENRRKIKKDQPKHDSLSDTELADEDNDVSERLEALGYKE
;
A
#
# COMPACT_ATOMS: atom_id res chain seq x y z
N MET A 1 0.19 3.05 3.62
CA MET A 1 -0.49 1.99 2.88
C MET A 1 -1.91 2.45 2.56
N GLN A 2 -2.04 3.43 1.68
CA GLN A 2 -3.27 3.51 0.87
C GLN A 2 -3.33 2.22 0.05
N PRO A 3 -4.46 1.51 -0.03
CA PRO A 3 -4.50 0.30 -0.83
C PRO A 3 -4.24 0.67 -2.30
N HIS A 4 -3.09 0.23 -2.79
CA HIS A 4 -2.96 -0.21 -4.17
C HIS A 4 -4.04 -1.29 -4.42
N HIS A 5 -4.46 -1.50 -5.66
CA HIS A 5 -5.48 -2.52 -5.98
C HIS A 5 -5.22 -3.85 -5.23
N PRO A 6 -6.28 -4.57 -4.81
CA PRO A 6 -7.69 -4.40 -5.16
C PRO A 6 -8.38 -3.22 -4.46
N PHE A 7 -9.34 -2.60 -5.16
CA PHE A 7 -10.22 -1.58 -4.58
C PHE A 7 -11.31 -2.21 -3.69
N LEU A 8 -11.92 -1.40 -2.84
CA LEU A 8 -13.07 -1.75 -2.01
C LEU A 8 -14.31 -0.95 -2.45
N GLY A 9 -15.48 -1.45 -2.05
CA GLY A 9 -16.77 -0.79 -2.27
C GLY A 9 -17.53 -1.28 -3.51
N PRO A 10 -18.74 -0.73 -3.76
CA PRO A 10 -19.67 -1.26 -4.76
C PRO A 10 -19.12 -1.28 -6.19
N THR A 11 -18.38 -0.24 -6.59
CA THR A 11 -17.77 -0.19 -7.92
C THR A 11 -16.69 -1.26 -8.06
N ALA A 12 -15.94 -1.54 -6.98
CA ALA A 12 -14.93 -2.60 -6.95
C ALA A 12 -15.58 -3.98 -7.17
N GLU A 13 -16.64 -4.28 -6.42
CA GLU A 13 -17.38 -5.54 -6.54
C GLU A 13 -17.95 -5.75 -7.95
N GLU A 14 -18.52 -4.70 -8.54
CA GLU A 14 -19.16 -4.79 -9.86
C GLU A 14 -18.15 -4.86 -11.02
N LYS A 15 -17.08 -4.03 -10.97
CA LYS A 15 -16.21 -3.78 -12.13
C LYS A 15 -14.82 -4.36 -12.02
N PHE A 16 -14.38 -4.73 -10.82
CA PHE A 16 -13.00 -5.13 -10.54
C PHE A 16 -12.83 -6.58 -10.07
N SER A 17 -13.91 -7.38 -10.05
CA SER A 17 -13.88 -8.79 -9.62
C SER A 17 -12.93 -9.68 -10.43
N SER A 18 -12.64 -9.33 -11.68
CA SER A 18 -11.69 -10.04 -12.55
C SER A 18 -10.26 -9.47 -12.51
N PHE A 19 -10.02 -8.39 -11.77
CA PHE A 19 -8.71 -7.76 -11.65
C PHE A 19 -7.93 -8.42 -10.51
N ASN A 20 -7.15 -9.42 -10.87
CA ASN A 20 -6.39 -10.25 -9.92
C ASN A 20 -5.09 -9.59 -9.43
N GLY A 21 -4.82 -8.34 -9.79
CA GLY A 21 -3.72 -7.55 -9.26
C GLY A 21 -2.35 -8.23 -9.34
N ASN A 22 -1.65 -8.32 -8.21
CA ASN A 22 -0.27 -8.83 -8.11
C ASN A 22 -0.19 -10.37 -7.89
N VAL A 23 -1.21 -11.13 -8.30
CA VAL A 23 -1.22 -12.60 -8.17
C VAL A 23 0.00 -13.25 -8.82
N GLU A 24 0.48 -12.73 -9.94
CA GLU A 24 1.69 -13.25 -10.60
C GLU A 24 2.95 -12.99 -9.77
N SER A 25 3.10 -11.80 -9.18
CA SER A 25 4.20 -11.50 -8.26
C SER A 25 4.19 -12.44 -7.05
N ARG A 26 2.99 -12.76 -6.51
CA ARG A 26 2.84 -13.75 -5.43
C ARG A 26 3.26 -15.14 -5.89
N LYS A 27 2.78 -15.63 -7.04
CA LYS A 27 3.17 -16.95 -7.58
C LYS A 27 4.67 -17.07 -7.79
N SER A 28 5.27 -16.03 -8.39
CA SER A 28 6.72 -15.96 -8.62
C SER A 28 7.51 -15.99 -7.31
N ALA A 29 7.07 -15.25 -6.28
CA ALA A 29 7.70 -15.27 -4.96
C ALA A 29 7.60 -16.66 -4.28
N LEU A 30 6.55 -17.42 -4.59
CA LEU A 30 6.34 -18.79 -4.10
C LEU A 30 6.97 -19.87 -5.02
N GLY A 31 7.78 -19.48 -6.01
CA GLY A 31 8.44 -20.41 -6.93
C GLY A 31 7.51 -21.13 -7.90
N LYS A 32 6.28 -20.65 -8.09
CA LYS A 32 5.29 -21.21 -9.03
C LYS A 32 5.40 -20.53 -10.39
N SER A 33 5.23 -21.29 -11.48
CA SER A 33 5.13 -20.72 -12.82
C SER A 33 3.95 -19.77 -12.91
N ALA A 34 4.26 -18.53 -13.23
CA ALA A 34 3.33 -17.44 -13.40
C ALA A 34 2.96 -17.36 -14.89
N ASN A 35 1.67 -17.36 -15.22
CA ASN A 35 1.20 -17.30 -16.61
C ASN A 35 0.75 -15.86 -16.88
N GLN A 36 1.43 -15.16 -17.79
CA GLN A 36 1.24 -13.70 -17.98
C GLN A 36 -0.20 -13.29 -18.35
N ASN A 37 -1.02 -14.21 -18.85
CA ASN A 37 -2.43 -13.98 -19.16
C ASN A 37 -3.37 -14.07 -17.95
N GLU A 38 -2.89 -14.42 -16.76
CA GLU A 38 -3.76 -14.67 -15.58
C GLU A 38 -3.98 -13.42 -14.69
N SER A 39 -3.18 -12.36 -14.85
CA SER A 39 -3.35 -11.10 -14.12
C SER A 39 -3.80 -9.96 -15.03
N LEU A 40 -5.06 -9.54 -14.86
CA LEU A 40 -5.51 -8.25 -15.33
C LEU A 40 -5.13 -7.18 -14.31
N HIS A 41 -4.20 -6.31 -14.68
CA HIS A 41 -3.74 -5.22 -13.83
C HIS A 41 -4.49 -3.92 -14.16
N VAL A 42 -5.09 -3.27 -13.16
CA VAL A 42 -5.98 -2.12 -13.37
C VAL A 42 -5.32 -0.96 -14.10
N TRP A 43 -4.08 -0.63 -13.74
CA TRP A 43 -3.36 0.48 -14.34
C TRP A 43 -3.02 0.23 -15.81
N GLU A 44 -2.82 -1.05 -16.20
CA GLU A 44 -2.62 -1.44 -17.59
C GLU A 44 -3.93 -1.37 -18.38
N ALA A 45 -5.03 -1.88 -17.81
CA ALA A 45 -6.34 -1.76 -18.44
C ALA A 45 -6.74 -0.29 -18.66
N LEU A 46 -6.43 0.59 -17.69
CA LEU A 46 -6.66 2.03 -17.81
C LEU A 46 -5.74 2.66 -18.88
N GLN A 47 -4.47 2.26 -18.93
CA GLN A 47 -3.51 2.70 -19.96
C GLN A 47 -3.95 2.32 -21.39
N ASN A 48 -4.61 1.17 -21.53
CA ASN A 48 -5.11 0.61 -22.79
C ASN A 48 -6.55 1.04 -23.12
N ASN A 49 -7.18 1.90 -22.31
CA ASN A 49 -8.58 2.32 -22.43
C ASN A 49 -9.62 1.20 -22.32
N ASN A 50 -9.28 0.06 -21.72
CA ASN A 50 -10.20 -1.05 -21.45
C ASN A 50 -11.13 -0.75 -20.27
N ILE A 51 -10.78 0.23 -19.44
CA ILE A 51 -11.61 0.76 -18.36
C ILE A 51 -11.49 2.28 -18.33
N SER A 52 -12.57 2.97 -17.96
CA SER A 52 -12.58 4.42 -17.89
C SER A 52 -11.88 4.94 -16.63
N ILE A 53 -11.21 6.09 -16.75
CA ILE A 53 -10.65 6.82 -15.61
C ILE A 53 -11.72 7.14 -14.56
N GLY A 54 -12.95 7.46 -14.99
CA GLY A 54 -14.05 7.75 -14.07
C GLY A 54 -14.45 6.55 -13.21
N THR A 55 -14.41 5.35 -13.78
CA THR A 55 -14.66 4.09 -13.06
C THR A 55 -13.57 3.83 -12.03
N VAL A 56 -12.30 3.97 -12.42
CA VAL A 56 -11.16 3.77 -11.51
C VAL A 56 -11.14 4.81 -10.41
N ALA A 57 -11.34 6.09 -10.73
CA ALA A 57 -11.39 7.17 -9.75
C ALA A 57 -12.56 7.03 -8.76
N ARG A 58 -13.68 6.46 -9.20
CA ARG A 58 -14.81 6.13 -8.31
C ARG A 58 -14.44 5.03 -7.33
N ALA A 59 -13.94 3.89 -7.81
CA ALA A 59 -13.52 2.78 -6.95
C ALA A 59 -12.39 3.19 -5.97
N TYR A 60 -11.45 4.03 -6.42
CA TYR A 60 -10.40 4.62 -5.58
C TYR A 60 -10.99 5.46 -4.43
N ARG A 61 -11.99 6.30 -4.72
CA ARG A 61 -12.69 7.09 -3.69
C ARG A 61 -13.48 6.22 -2.72
N GLU A 62 -14.25 5.27 -3.23
CA GLU A 62 -15.04 4.33 -2.42
C GLU A 62 -14.12 3.56 -1.45
N SER A 63 -12.93 3.15 -1.91
CA SER A 63 -11.94 2.50 -1.05
C SER A 63 -11.52 3.37 0.14
N LEU A 64 -11.34 4.68 -0.08
CA LEU A 64 -11.05 5.61 1.01
C LEU A 64 -12.25 5.76 1.95
N GLU A 65 -13.46 5.90 1.40
CA GLU A 65 -14.70 6.02 2.18
C GLU A 65 -14.94 4.80 3.09
N GLU A 66 -14.66 3.59 2.61
CA GLU A 66 -14.73 2.35 3.40
C GLU A 66 -13.73 2.32 4.56
N VAL A 67 -12.52 2.87 4.36
CA VAL A 67 -11.44 2.82 5.37
C VAL A 67 -11.56 3.94 6.41
N LEU A 68 -12.11 5.11 6.06
CA LEU A 68 -12.21 6.26 6.96
C LEU A 68 -12.90 5.97 8.31
N PRO A 69 -14.00 5.19 8.40
CA PRO A 69 -14.58 4.79 9.68
C PRO A 69 -13.61 4.00 10.58
N HIS A 70 -12.74 3.18 9.99
CA HIS A 70 -11.73 2.41 10.73
C HIS A 70 -10.63 3.33 11.26
N VAL A 71 -10.17 4.27 10.43
CA VAL A 71 -9.21 5.31 10.83
C VAL A 71 -9.78 6.14 11.97
N LYS A 72 -11.05 6.55 11.90
CA LYS A 72 -11.71 7.30 12.96
C LYS A 72 -11.71 6.52 14.28
N ARG A 73 -12.14 5.25 14.28
CA ARG A 73 -12.13 4.42 15.49
C ARG A 73 -10.74 4.30 16.11
N LEU A 74 -9.70 4.16 15.27
CA LEU A 74 -8.32 4.09 15.72
C LEU A 74 -7.86 5.42 16.34
N VAL A 75 -8.14 6.54 15.69
CA VAL A 75 -7.81 7.88 16.22
C VAL A 75 -8.45 8.11 17.59
N ASP A 76 -9.71 7.70 17.76
CA ASP A 76 -10.45 7.84 19.03
C ASP A 76 -9.83 7.01 20.19
N GLN A 77 -8.97 6.02 19.87
CA GLN A 77 -8.30 5.16 20.84
C GLN A 77 -6.83 5.54 21.10
N ILE A 78 -6.21 6.32 20.21
CA ILE A 78 -4.80 6.70 20.34
C ILE A 78 -4.68 7.94 21.23
N GLU A 79 -3.99 7.78 22.36
CA GLU A 79 -3.65 8.92 23.20
C GLU A 79 -2.54 9.78 22.57
N GLY A 80 -2.72 11.10 22.63
CA GLY A 80 -1.71 12.08 22.24
C GLY A 80 -2.01 12.80 20.92
N LYS A 81 -1.07 13.65 20.49
CA LYS A 81 -1.11 14.28 19.15
C LYS A 81 -1.02 13.21 18.07
N THR A 82 -2.05 13.14 17.23
CA THR A 82 -2.17 12.18 16.12
C THR A 82 -2.27 12.91 14.78
N VAL A 83 -1.60 12.36 13.78
CA VAL A 83 -1.66 12.83 12.38
C VAL A 83 -2.08 11.66 11.51
N VAL A 84 -3.06 11.88 10.64
CA VAL A 84 -3.43 10.95 9.57
C VAL A 84 -2.79 11.45 8.29
N THR A 85 -1.98 10.60 7.66
CA THR A 85 -1.24 10.90 6.42
C THR A 85 -1.22 9.69 5.48
N SER A 86 -0.71 9.89 4.27
CA SER A 86 -0.41 8.82 3.33
C SER A 86 1.10 8.61 3.19
N ASP A 87 1.50 7.40 2.82
CA ASP A 87 2.87 7.05 2.42
C ASP A 87 3.20 7.63 1.03
N HIS A 88 2.24 7.61 0.11
CA HIS A 88 2.36 8.22 -1.21
C HIS A 88 0.98 8.58 -1.78
N GLY A 89 0.98 9.29 -2.91
CA GLY A 89 -0.21 9.52 -3.74
C GLY A 89 -0.28 8.55 -4.93
N ASN A 90 -1.09 8.86 -5.93
CA ASN A 90 -1.32 7.97 -7.07
C ASN A 90 -1.58 8.79 -8.34
N LEU A 91 -0.98 8.42 -9.47
CA LEU A 91 -1.27 9.03 -10.75
C LEU A 91 -2.58 8.46 -11.32
N LEU A 92 -3.46 9.33 -11.77
CA LEU A 92 -4.69 9.01 -12.50
C LEU A 92 -4.65 9.58 -13.93
N GLY A 93 -3.47 9.74 -14.52
CA GLY A 93 -3.29 10.17 -15.90
C GLY A 93 -2.43 11.42 -16.06
N GLU A 94 -1.87 11.94 -14.97
CA GLU A 94 -0.89 13.00 -14.99
C GLU A 94 0.40 12.56 -15.69
N LYS A 95 1.20 13.55 -16.09
CA LYS A 95 2.49 13.34 -16.77
C LYS A 95 3.62 13.57 -15.76
N PRO A 96 4.21 12.50 -15.20
CA PRO A 96 5.09 12.64 -14.05
C PRO A 96 6.42 13.35 -14.35
N HIS A 97 6.96 13.19 -15.56
CA HIS A 97 8.22 13.84 -15.92
C HIS A 97 8.35 13.98 -17.44
N TRP A 98 8.63 15.18 -17.93
CA TRP A 98 8.71 15.43 -19.37
C TRP A 98 9.96 14.84 -20.05
N ILE A 99 11.07 14.60 -19.32
CA ILE A 99 12.28 13.92 -19.85
C ILE A 99 12.15 12.40 -19.77
N ASN A 100 11.92 11.82 -18.58
CA ASN A 100 11.83 10.37 -18.39
C ASN A 100 10.53 9.75 -18.96
N PHE A 101 9.47 10.55 -19.12
CA PHE A 101 8.16 10.08 -19.61
C PHE A 101 7.54 11.05 -20.63
N PRO A 102 8.20 11.29 -21.79
CA PRO A 102 7.96 12.48 -22.61
C PRO A 102 6.61 12.55 -23.34
N LYS A 103 5.78 11.50 -23.33
CA LYS A 103 4.65 11.41 -24.28
C LYS A 103 3.37 10.73 -23.78
N LYS A 104 3.33 10.14 -22.58
CA LYS A 104 2.16 9.37 -22.14
C LYS A 104 1.73 9.74 -20.73
N SER A 105 0.42 9.87 -20.55
CA SER A 105 -0.23 9.82 -19.23
C SER A 105 0.20 8.53 -18.53
N ARG A 106 0.49 8.63 -17.23
CA ARG A 106 0.84 7.50 -16.39
C ARG A 106 -0.21 7.30 -15.32
N TYR A 107 -0.30 6.07 -14.85
CA TYR A 107 -1.28 5.64 -13.85
C TYR A 107 -0.56 4.83 -12.76
N GLY A 108 -1.09 4.85 -11.55
CA GLY A 108 -0.43 4.20 -10.41
C GLY A 108 0.79 5.00 -9.92
N HIS A 109 1.83 4.30 -9.47
CA HIS A 109 3.08 4.89 -8.99
C HIS A 109 4.29 4.29 -9.72
N PRO A 110 4.62 4.75 -10.94
CA PRO A 110 5.76 4.22 -11.68
C PRO A 110 7.08 4.44 -10.92
N ASP A 111 8.00 3.48 -11.03
CA ASP A 111 9.30 3.53 -10.38
C ASP A 111 10.07 4.81 -10.74
N PHE A 112 10.86 5.30 -9.78
CA PHE A 112 11.70 6.49 -9.91
C PHE A 112 10.94 7.78 -10.25
N SER A 113 9.62 7.82 -10.02
CA SER A 113 8.81 9.01 -10.21
C SER A 113 8.64 9.82 -8.92
N THR A 114 8.97 11.11 -8.98
CA THR A 114 8.81 12.06 -7.86
C THR A 114 7.81 13.18 -8.19
N SER A 115 6.90 12.92 -9.13
CA SER A 115 5.90 13.91 -9.53
C SER A 115 5.03 14.34 -8.36
N GLU A 116 4.61 15.60 -8.33
CA GLU A 116 3.85 16.17 -7.22
C GLU A 116 2.64 15.31 -6.76
N PRO A 117 1.81 14.73 -7.66
CA PRO A 117 0.69 13.88 -7.24
C PRO A 117 1.08 12.59 -6.51
N LEU A 118 2.34 12.17 -6.57
CA LEU A 118 2.86 10.98 -5.87
C LEU A 118 3.46 11.32 -4.51
N VAL A 119 4.03 12.51 -4.35
CA VAL A 119 4.79 12.88 -3.13
C VAL A 119 4.03 13.86 -2.23
N LYS A 120 3.05 14.58 -2.78
CA LYS A 120 2.22 15.51 -2.02
C LYS A 120 1.04 14.77 -1.41
N VAL A 121 1.23 14.37 -0.16
CA VAL A 121 0.24 13.61 0.63
C VAL A 121 -0.52 14.52 1.60
N PRO A 122 -1.75 14.14 2.00
CA PRO A 122 -2.49 14.89 3.02
C PRO A 122 -1.77 14.82 4.37
N TRP A 123 -1.82 15.91 5.12
CA TRP A 123 -1.36 15.98 6.51
C TRP A 123 -2.52 16.46 7.38
N LEU A 124 -3.31 15.52 7.89
CA LEU A 124 -4.48 15.82 8.71
C LEU A 124 -4.11 15.71 10.19
N GLU A 125 -3.96 16.86 10.85
CA GLU A 125 -3.79 16.88 12.31
C GLU A 125 -5.14 16.68 12.99
N MET A 126 -5.22 15.68 13.86
CA MET A 126 -6.41 15.42 14.66
C MET A 126 -6.38 16.28 15.93
N PRO A 127 -7.54 16.70 16.46
CA PRO A 127 -7.61 17.38 17.75
C PRO A 127 -6.95 16.57 18.85
N PHE A 128 -6.21 17.23 19.74
CA PHE A 128 -5.54 16.58 20.86
C PHE A 128 -5.49 17.52 22.07
N GLU A 129 -5.68 16.97 23.27
CA GLU A 129 -5.57 17.72 24.53
C GLU A 129 -4.13 17.67 25.07
N ASN A 130 -3.49 16.51 24.94
CA ASN A 130 -2.16 16.26 25.47
C ASN A 130 -1.23 15.73 24.37
N ARG A 131 0.06 16.03 24.47
CA ARG A 131 1.10 15.44 23.61
C ARG A 131 2.01 14.56 24.46
N ARG A 132 2.31 13.35 23.97
CA ARG A 132 3.24 12.44 24.65
C ARG A 132 4.59 13.12 24.85
N LYS A 133 5.17 12.97 26.04
CA LYS A 133 6.53 13.44 26.33
C LYS A 133 7.52 12.59 25.53
N ILE A 134 8.32 13.24 24.70
CA ILE A 134 9.38 12.58 23.93
C ILE A 134 10.58 12.44 24.86
N LYS A 135 11.09 11.21 24.99
CA LYS A 135 12.37 10.94 25.65
C LYS A 135 13.36 10.51 24.58
N LYS A 136 14.60 11.00 24.67
CA LYS A 136 15.69 10.52 23.82
C LYS A 136 16.06 9.12 24.30
N ASP A 137 15.99 8.14 23.39
CA ASP A 137 16.52 6.81 23.64
C ASP A 137 17.81 6.61 22.83
N GLN A 138 18.74 5.82 23.36
CA GLN A 138 19.94 5.40 22.61
C GLN A 138 19.57 4.18 21.75
N PRO A 139 20.09 4.05 20.52
CA PRO A 139 19.88 2.83 19.74
C PRO A 139 20.40 1.63 20.56
N LYS A 140 19.51 0.69 20.90
CA LYS A 140 19.96 -0.60 21.41
C LYS A 140 20.50 -1.38 20.22
N HIS A 141 21.82 -1.46 20.12
CA HIS A 141 22.44 -2.53 19.34
C HIS A 141 22.32 -3.79 20.20
N ASP A 142 21.22 -4.53 20.00
CA ASP A 142 21.17 -5.91 20.47
C ASP A 142 22.29 -6.65 19.74
N SER A 143 23.41 -6.76 20.43
CA SER A 143 24.54 -7.56 20.00
C SER A 143 24.08 -8.98 20.26
N LEU A 144 23.39 -9.58 19.28
CA LEU A 144 23.06 -11.01 19.32
C LEU A 144 24.38 -11.74 19.57
N SER A 145 24.55 -12.25 20.80
CA SER A 145 25.66 -13.15 21.08
C SER A 145 25.36 -14.46 20.37
N ASP A 146 26.34 -15.05 19.68
CA ASP A 146 26.21 -16.33 18.97
C ASP A 146 25.66 -17.49 19.86
N THR A 147 25.58 -17.27 21.18
CA THR A 147 25.07 -18.19 22.20
C THR A 147 23.54 -18.24 22.34
N GLU A 148 22.77 -17.27 21.81
CA GLU A 148 21.29 -17.28 21.90
C GLU A 148 20.59 -17.88 20.67
N LEU A 149 21.34 -18.19 19.60
CA LEU A 149 20.83 -18.75 18.34
C LEU A 149 20.32 -20.21 18.45
N ALA A 150 20.53 -20.89 19.57
CA ALA A 150 20.12 -22.28 19.73
C ALA A 150 18.64 -22.45 20.14
N ASP A 151 18.03 -21.44 20.77
CA ASP A 151 16.63 -21.46 21.21
C ASP A 151 15.69 -20.72 20.23
N GLU A 152 16.23 -19.98 19.25
CA GLU A 152 15.45 -19.19 18.28
C GLU A 152 14.86 -19.98 17.10
N ASP A 153 15.32 -21.20 16.81
CA ASP A 153 14.84 -21.95 15.64
C ASP A 153 13.33 -22.29 15.71
N ASN A 154 12.81 -22.55 16.92
CA ASN A 154 11.38 -22.76 17.11
C ASN A 154 10.58 -21.46 16.97
N ASP A 155 11.08 -20.35 17.52
CA ASP A 155 10.42 -19.04 17.47
C ASP A 155 10.43 -18.46 16.04
N VAL A 156 11.52 -18.65 15.30
CA VAL A 156 11.62 -18.29 13.88
C VAL A 156 10.65 -19.13 13.04
N SER A 157 10.56 -20.45 13.29
CA SER A 157 9.63 -21.29 12.55
C SER A 157 8.17 -20.92 12.81
N GLU A 158 7.80 -20.63 14.06
CA GLU A 158 6.45 -20.24 14.46
C GLU A 158 6.07 -18.86 13.89
N ARG A 159 7.01 -17.89 13.88
CA ARG A 159 6.84 -16.59 13.21
C ARG A 159 6.68 -16.74 11.70
N LEU A 160 7.45 -17.63 11.07
CA LEU A 160 7.35 -17.87 9.63
C LEU A 160 6.04 -18.56 9.25
N GLU A 161 5.52 -19.46 10.10
CA GLU A 161 4.21 -20.08 9.94
C GLU A 161 3.08 -19.04 10.12
N ALA A 162 3.14 -18.19 11.14
CA ALA A 162 2.19 -17.09 11.34
C ALA A 162 2.18 -16.08 10.17
N LEU A 163 3.32 -15.90 9.51
CA LEU A 163 3.47 -15.08 8.31
C LEU A 163 3.13 -15.83 7.00
N GLY A 164 2.87 -17.14 7.06
CA GLY A 164 2.48 -17.99 5.93
C GLY A 164 3.62 -18.36 4.97
N TYR A 165 4.87 -18.30 5.43
CA TYR A 165 6.05 -18.74 4.69
C TYR A 165 6.38 -20.23 4.89
N LYS A 166 5.72 -20.87 5.84
CA LYS A 166 5.82 -22.30 6.15
C LYS A 166 4.41 -22.83 6.48
N GLU A 167 4.16 -24.11 6.17
CA GLU A 167 2.94 -24.86 6.51
C GLU A 167 3.26 -25.92 7.56
#